data_AF-A0A368GG94-F1
#
_entry.id   AF-A0A368GG94-F1
#
_cell.length_a   1.000
_cell.length_b   1.000
_cell.length_c   1.000
_cell.angle_alpha   90.00
_cell.angle_beta   90.00
_cell.angle_gamma   90.00
#
_symmetry.space_group_name_H-M   'P 1'
#
loop_
_entity.id
_entity.type
_entity.pdbx_description
1 polymer ?
#
loop_
_entity_poly.entity_id
_entity_poly.type
_entity_poly.pdbx_seq_one_letter_code
_entity_poly.pdbx_strand_id
1 'polypeptide(L)'
;MHLSMRSEYCRVSGTVHAEEAPLSSLPMYDVFLGGSCGTTVWRRQLVIPFLKKKAISYYDPQRSVWSENMIYEESIAKERSSLFLFVIDPATVNATSFLEIAYFAARKSPKLVVVFLGKTEWKQKAHPDDLPDRNRTCMLLDRILDAHDVPMLYSIQDALDYIEEEIIGNKRWSDALRVPCQRLSFLSLRTKRVARAAQFRARGAWLRMISYARHVTLACAADAIIFIVCQMVAPNIPIYFILLPLFLLNIIVIFATERLQRYRARRPRAVADSSCFPPRTSAAIPSPRMATTLTPLNPIHSKNHLIRSKRFCDGIIDDGFSLFTVPELSRRRSQNGRVMNTLTPAHIELASSALDDTSWVNRVVIPYMDRNNLRYSRFLVMNDVEPENRMKCLVTWSSQMKHFFYHIPSTRFFLSGMVEVAYMLGHTNWQVTVCVPKEAECLEAPAANEDEVARAFRRRRNDCYQIAFCYLKDMAKRRQCRIFSELEDALQYMSKMSSVGS
;
A
#
# COMPACT_ATOMS: atom_id res chain seq x y z
N MET A 1 -13.06 -54.37 45.96
CA MET A 1 -13.98 -54.02 44.86
C MET A 1 -13.35 -52.87 44.09
N HIS A 2 -13.33 -52.98 42.75
CA HIS A 2 -12.59 -52.19 41.75
C HIS A 2 -11.12 -52.54 41.49
N LEU A 3 -10.94 -53.23 40.36
CA LEU A 3 -9.70 -53.63 39.70
C LEU A 3 -9.17 -52.52 38.78
N SER A 4 -7.85 -52.29 38.88
CA SER A 4 -6.81 -52.21 37.82
C SER A 4 -7.06 -51.40 36.53
N MET A 5 -6.15 -50.45 36.23
CA MET A 5 -5.11 -50.67 35.21
C MET A 5 -4.03 -49.56 35.16
N ARG A 6 -2.79 -50.01 35.43
CA ARG A 6 -1.45 -49.58 34.98
C ARG A 6 -1.31 -48.36 34.04
N SER A 7 -0.38 -47.46 34.40
CA SER A 7 0.49 -46.75 33.46
C SER A 7 1.95 -47.03 33.85
N GLU A 8 2.66 -47.76 33.01
CA GLU A 8 4.06 -48.14 33.20
C GLU A 8 5.00 -47.02 32.77
N TYR A 9 5.86 -46.61 33.70
CA TYR A 9 7.11 -45.90 33.41
C TYR A 9 8.14 -46.89 32.90
N CYS A 10 8.82 -46.56 31.80
CA CYS A 10 10.16 -47.10 31.52
C CYS A 10 11.06 -45.97 30.99
N ARG A 11 12.13 -45.70 31.75
CA ARG A 11 13.22 -44.78 31.42
C ARG A 11 14.12 -45.41 30.34
N VAL A 12 14.56 -44.63 29.37
CA VAL A 12 15.85 -44.87 28.70
C VAL A 12 16.62 -43.55 28.63
N SER A 13 17.86 -43.62 29.12
CA SER A 13 18.89 -42.59 29.18
C SER A 13 19.51 -42.37 27.79
N GLY A 14 19.93 -41.14 27.48
CA GLY A 14 20.70 -40.89 26.25
C GLY A 14 20.95 -39.42 25.94
N THR A 15 22.10 -38.91 26.44
CA THR A 15 22.96 -37.88 25.81
C THR A 15 22.31 -36.63 25.21
N VAL A 16 22.47 -35.53 25.94
CA VAL A 16 22.30 -34.14 25.46
C VAL A 16 23.39 -33.84 24.43
N HIS A 17 23.05 -33.94 23.15
CA HIS A 17 23.70 -33.13 22.13
C HIS A 17 22.83 -31.90 21.92
N ALA A 18 23.27 -30.77 22.48
CA ALA A 18 22.80 -29.46 22.07
C ALA A 18 23.28 -29.25 20.63
N GLU A 19 22.46 -29.64 19.67
CA GLU A 19 22.64 -29.25 18.28
C GLU A 19 22.23 -27.77 18.19
N GLU A 20 23.25 -26.92 18.06
CA GLU A 20 23.10 -25.52 17.70
C GLU A 20 22.27 -25.42 16.42
N ALA A 21 20.98 -25.10 16.56
CA ALA A 21 20.13 -24.79 15.43
C ALA A 21 20.72 -23.55 14.73
N PRO A 22 21.06 -23.61 13.43
CA PRO A 22 21.50 -22.45 12.69
C PRO A 22 20.39 -21.39 12.71
N LEU A 23 20.76 -20.12 12.81
CA LEU A 23 19.90 -18.93 12.76
C LEU A 23 19.16 -18.73 11.40
N SER A 24 18.78 -19.81 10.71
CA SER A 24 18.04 -19.84 9.45
C SER A 24 16.56 -20.25 9.59
N SER A 25 16.03 -20.39 10.81
CA SER A 25 14.81 -21.18 11.07
C SER A 25 13.53 -20.40 11.37
N LEU A 26 13.48 -19.11 11.09
CA LEU A 26 12.23 -18.36 11.27
C LEU A 26 11.33 -18.47 10.02
N PRO A 27 10.05 -18.86 10.18
CA PRO A 27 9.19 -19.21 9.04
C PRO A 27 8.94 -18.00 8.13
N MET A 28 9.19 -18.16 6.83
CA MET A 28 8.62 -17.29 5.80
C MET A 28 7.16 -17.68 5.59
N TYR A 29 6.29 -16.69 5.45
CA TYR A 29 4.88 -16.87 5.18
C TYR A 29 4.58 -16.50 3.72
N ASP A 30 3.67 -17.23 3.09
CA ASP A 30 3.16 -16.82 1.78
C ASP A 30 2.23 -15.61 1.95
N VAL A 31 1.37 -15.63 2.98
CA VAL A 31 0.31 -14.62 3.19
C VAL A 31 0.24 -14.11 4.63
N PHE A 32 0.26 -12.78 4.82
CA PHE A 32 -0.13 -12.11 6.06
C PHE A 32 -1.63 -11.79 6.04
N LEU A 33 -2.37 -12.15 7.09
CA LEU A 33 -3.83 -11.97 7.19
C LEU A 33 -4.22 -10.70 7.98
N GLY A 34 -3.97 -9.53 7.40
CA GLY A 34 -4.33 -8.23 7.97
C GLY A 34 -5.82 -7.88 7.86
N GLY A 35 -6.22 -6.78 8.50
CA GLY A 35 -7.59 -6.26 8.43
C GLY A 35 -8.46 -6.59 9.64
N SER A 36 -9.77 -6.40 9.49
CA SER A 36 -10.78 -6.43 10.55
C SER A 36 -10.67 -7.63 11.47
N CYS A 37 -10.62 -7.35 12.78
CA CYS A 37 -10.57 -8.32 13.87
C CYS A 37 -11.80 -8.20 14.78
N GLY A 38 -11.77 -8.84 15.95
CA GLY A 38 -12.88 -8.85 16.90
C GLY A 38 -13.89 -9.95 16.59
N THR A 39 -15.13 -9.59 16.30
CA THR A 39 -16.23 -10.54 16.06
C THR A 39 -16.25 -11.13 14.65
N THR A 40 -15.36 -10.67 13.76
CA THR A 40 -15.28 -11.17 12.39
C THR A 40 -14.74 -12.61 12.35
N VAL A 41 -15.23 -13.39 11.38
CA VAL A 41 -14.95 -14.83 11.29
C VAL A 41 -14.34 -15.25 9.95
N TRP A 42 -14.12 -14.29 9.04
CA TRP A 42 -13.63 -14.53 7.69
C TRP A 42 -12.30 -15.31 7.66
N ARG A 43 -11.39 -15.05 8.61
CA ARG A 43 -10.13 -15.78 8.75
C ARG A 43 -10.39 -17.26 9.00
N ARG A 44 -11.06 -17.58 10.11
CA ARG A 44 -11.25 -18.97 10.58
C ARG A 44 -12.22 -19.78 9.72
N GLN A 45 -13.23 -19.16 9.13
CA GLN A 45 -14.28 -19.88 8.39
C GLN A 45 -13.97 -20.04 6.90
N LEU A 46 -13.30 -19.06 6.28
CA LEU A 46 -13.16 -19.01 4.82
C LEU A 46 -11.70 -19.09 4.40
N VAL A 47 -10.87 -18.17 4.89
CA VAL A 47 -9.49 -18.00 4.37
C VAL A 47 -8.55 -19.09 4.87
N ILE A 48 -8.44 -19.30 6.18
CA ILE A 48 -7.51 -20.28 6.77
C ILE A 48 -7.80 -21.71 6.27
N PRO A 49 -9.06 -22.20 6.24
CA PRO A 49 -9.35 -23.52 5.68
C PRO A 49 -8.89 -23.67 4.23
N PHE A 50 -9.10 -22.65 3.40
CA PHE A 50 -8.63 -22.64 2.02
C PHE A 50 -7.11 -22.72 1.92
N LEU A 51 -6.39 -21.86 2.65
CA LEU A 51 -4.92 -21.82 2.63
C LEU A 51 -4.32 -23.16 3.08
N LYS A 52 -4.86 -23.76 4.16
CA LYS A 52 -4.45 -25.09 4.62
C LYS A 52 -4.68 -26.16 3.56
N LYS A 53 -5.85 -26.18 2.92
CA LYS A 53 -6.19 -27.14 1.84
C LYS A 53 -5.21 -27.06 0.67
N LYS A 54 -4.69 -25.86 0.39
CA LYS A 54 -3.74 -25.59 -0.70
C LYS A 54 -2.27 -25.64 -0.26
N ALA A 55 -1.98 -25.97 0.99
CA ALA A 55 -0.63 -25.91 1.56
C ALA A 55 0.07 -24.56 1.31
N ILE A 56 -0.66 -23.47 1.55
CA ILE A 56 -0.15 -22.09 1.54
C ILE A 56 0.10 -21.68 2.99
N SER A 57 1.31 -21.24 3.30
CA SER A 57 1.70 -20.80 4.64
C SER A 57 1.15 -19.40 4.93
N TYR A 58 0.77 -19.14 6.17
CA TYR A 58 0.14 -17.88 6.53
C TYR A 58 0.47 -17.45 7.96
N TYR A 59 0.37 -16.15 8.22
CA TYR A 59 0.39 -15.57 9.56
C TYR A 59 -0.97 -14.97 9.90
N ASP A 60 -1.55 -15.40 11.02
CA ASP A 60 -2.79 -14.86 11.57
C ASP A 60 -2.48 -13.92 12.75
N PRO A 61 -2.63 -12.59 12.59
CA PRO A 61 -2.41 -11.64 13.67
C PRO A 61 -3.55 -11.62 14.70
N GLN A 62 -4.69 -12.26 14.44
CA GLN A 62 -5.86 -12.15 15.30
C GLN A 62 -5.63 -12.84 16.66
N ARG A 63 -5.55 -12.03 17.73
CA ARG A 63 -5.48 -12.48 19.13
C ARG A 63 -6.76 -12.11 19.88
N SER A 64 -7.04 -12.82 20.98
CA SER A 64 -8.20 -12.54 21.84
C SER A 64 -8.05 -11.27 22.67
N VAL A 65 -6.81 -10.90 22.99
CA VAL A 65 -6.45 -9.71 23.76
C VAL A 65 -5.33 -9.01 23.02
N TRP A 66 -5.45 -7.71 22.78
CA TRP A 66 -4.39 -6.92 22.17
C TRP A 66 -3.35 -6.49 23.21
N SER A 67 -2.08 -6.42 22.81
CA SER A 67 -1.01 -5.80 23.60
C SER A 67 -0.02 -5.10 22.66
N GLU A 68 0.67 -4.07 23.15
CA GLU A 68 1.58 -3.26 22.34
C GLU A 68 2.74 -4.09 21.74
N ASN A 69 3.19 -5.15 22.44
CA ASN A 69 4.19 -6.09 21.95
C ASN A 69 3.78 -6.78 20.63
N MET A 70 2.48 -6.89 20.36
CA MET A 70 1.97 -7.50 19.13
C MET A 70 2.30 -6.66 17.90
N ILE A 71 2.45 -5.33 18.03
CA ILE A 71 2.87 -4.47 16.91
C ILE A 71 4.25 -4.92 16.40
N TYR A 72 5.16 -5.24 17.32
CA TYR A 72 6.49 -5.71 16.97
C TYR A 72 6.45 -7.10 16.32
N GLU A 73 5.74 -8.06 16.93
CA GLU A 73 5.58 -9.42 16.39
C GLU A 73 4.98 -9.41 14.98
N GLU A 74 3.89 -8.67 14.80
CA GLU A 74 3.26 -8.50 13.50
C GLU A 74 4.19 -7.86 12.48
N SER A 75 5.02 -6.91 12.89
CA SER A 75 5.96 -6.28 11.97
C SER A 75 7.02 -7.26 11.45
N ILE A 76 7.50 -8.17 12.30
CA ILE A 76 8.39 -9.25 11.89
C ILE A 76 7.66 -10.20 10.92
N ALA A 77 6.41 -10.55 11.22
CA ALA A 77 5.62 -11.41 10.34
C ALA A 77 5.35 -10.76 8.97
N LYS A 78 5.07 -9.45 8.94
CA LYS A 78 4.89 -8.65 7.72
C LYS A 78 6.16 -8.64 6.87
N GLU A 79 7.32 -8.43 7.46
CA GLU A 79 8.62 -8.52 6.77
C GLU A 79 8.90 -9.92 6.18
N ARG A 80 8.30 -10.96 6.78
CA ARG A 80 8.48 -12.36 6.37
C ARG A 80 7.37 -12.88 5.46
N SER A 81 6.43 -12.04 5.06
CA SER A 81 5.32 -12.45 4.19
C SER A 81 5.51 -11.97 2.76
N SER A 82 5.15 -12.81 1.80
CA SER A 82 5.28 -12.49 0.37
C SER A 82 4.09 -11.69 -0.18
N LEU A 83 2.92 -11.84 0.44
CA LEU A 83 1.68 -11.17 0.09
C LEU A 83 0.92 -10.74 1.35
N PHE A 84 0.31 -9.57 1.31
CA PHE A 84 -0.57 -9.06 2.35
C PHE A 84 -2.01 -9.12 1.87
N LEU A 85 -2.86 -9.86 2.58
CA LEU A 85 -4.30 -9.81 2.44
C LEU A 85 -4.86 -8.93 3.56
N PHE A 86 -5.49 -7.81 3.21
CA PHE A 86 -6.23 -7.00 4.15
C PHE A 86 -7.73 -7.09 3.87
N VAL A 87 -8.52 -7.60 4.82
CA VAL A 87 -9.98 -7.63 4.70
C VAL A 87 -10.60 -6.58 5.61
N ILE A 88 -11.37 -5.66 5.04
CA ILE A 88 -12.08 -4.57 5.70
C ILE A 88 -13.56 -4.91 5.73
N ASP A 89 -14.07 -5.19 6.93
CA ASP A 89 -15.44 -5.58 7.24
C ASP A 89 -16.21 -4.38 7.80
N PRO A 90 -17.45 -4.13 7.30
CA PRO A 90 -18.22 -2.97 7.67
C PRO A 90 -18.66 -2.96 9.14
N ALA A 91 -18.61 -4.12 9.82
CA ALA A 91 -18.95 -4.26 11.25
C ALA A 91 -17.88 -3.70 12.19
N THR A 92 -16.73 -3.25 11.67
CA THR A 92 -15.59 -2.79 12.48
C THR A 92 -15.13 -1.40 12.07
N VAL A 93 -14.44 -0.70 12.97
CA VAL A 93 -13.98 0.68 12.72
C VAL A 93 -12.76 0.72 11.79
N ASN A 94 -11.94 -0.33 11.76
CA ASN A 94 -10.83 -0.51 10.82
C ASN A 94 -9.73 0.57 10.81
N ALA A 95 -9.66 1.43 11.84
CA ALA A 95 -8.73 2.54 11.87
C ALA A 95 -7.28 2.11 11.60
N THR A 96 -6.79 1.11 12.35
CA THR A 96 -5.44 0.54 12.18
C THR A 96 -5.21 0.00 10.77
N SER A 97 -6.16 -0.77 10.24
CA SER A 97 -6.06 -1.37 8.91
C SER A 97 -5.88 -0.31 7.81
N PHE A 98 -6.56 0.84 7.90
CA PHE A 98 -6.39 1.91 6.92
C PHE A 98 -4.98 2.51 6.94
N LEU A 99 -4.41 2.73 8.13
CA LEU A 99 -3.04 3.23 8.27
C LEU A 99 -2.04 2.26 7.63
N GLU A 100 -2.20 0.97 7.92
CA GLU A 100 -1.31 -0.07 7.38
C GLU A 100 -1.43 -0.20 5.87
N ILE A 101 -2.65 -0.24 5.34
CA ILE A 101 -2.89 -0.29 3.90
C ILE A 101 -2.22 0.89 3.20
N ALA A 102 -2.41 2.11 3.73
CA ALA A 102 -1.81 3.32 3.19
C ALA A 102 -0.27 3.27 3.24
N TYR A 103 0.29 2.87 4.38
CA TYR A 103 1.74 2.71 4.57
C TYR A 103 2.35 1.69 3.59
N PHE A 104 1.71 0.53 3.41
CA PHE A 104 2.24 -0.54 2.56
C PHE A 104 1.97 -0.31 1.06
N ALA A 105 0.88 0.36 0.69
CA ALA A 105 0.65 0.79 -0.69
C ALA A 105 1.81 1.66 -1.19
N ALA A 106 2.24 2.64 -0.39
CA ALA A 106 3.39 3.50 -0.72
C ALA A 106 4.73 2.74 -0.86
N ARG A 107 4.92 1.65 -0.11
CA ARG A 107 6.16 0.84 -0.14
C ARG A 107 6.26 -0.10 -1.34
N LYS A 108 5.13 -0.41 -2.00
CA LYS A 108 5.02 -1.30 -3.17
C LYS A 108 5.54 -2.74 -2.98
N SER A 109 5.98 -3.09 -1.77
CA SER A 109 6.51 -4.41 -1.44
C SER A 109 6.36 -4.69 0.06
N PRO A 110 5.91 -5.90 0.45
CA PRO A 110 5.42 -7.00 -0.41
C PRO A 110 4.10 -6.67 -1.14
N LYS A 111 3.61 -7.59 -2.00
CA LYS A 111 2.36 -7.37 -2.75
C LYS A 111 1.19 -7.21 -1.79
N LEU A 112 0.31 -6.26 -2.06
CA LEU A 112 -0.87 -5.96 -1.25
C LEU A 112 -2.13 -6.26 -2.05
N VAL A 113 -3.12 -6.88 -1.41
CA VAL A 113 -4.49 -7.00 -1.91
C VAL A 113 -5.45 -6.63 -0.80
N VAL A 114 -6.44 -5.79 -1.12
CA VAL A 114 -7.42 -5.29 -0.17
C VAL A 114 -8.79 -5.84 -0.55
N VAL A 115 -9.54 -6.34 0.43
CA VAL A 115 -10.95 -6.74 0.27
C VAL A 115 -11.78 -5.77 1.08
N PHE A 116 -12.64 -4.99 0.45
CA PHE A 116 -13.55 -4.08 1.16
C PHE A 116 -14.97 -4.61 1.09
N LEU A 117 -15.37 -5.35 2.13
CA LEU A 117 -16.71 -5.88 2.26
C LEU A 117 -17.68 -4.74 2.59
N GLY A 118 -18.85 -4.71 1.94
CA GLY A 118 -19.92 -3.76 2.27
C GLY A 118 -19.46 -2.31 2.39
N LYS A 119 -18.57 -1.83 1.49
CA LYS A 119 -17.96 -0.49 1.55
C LYS A 119 -18.97 0.64 1.73
N THR A 120 -20.11 0.56 1.05
CA THR A 120 -21.22 1.51 1.17
C THR A 120 -21.83 1.50 2.57
N GLU A 121 -21.98 0.33 3.18
CA GLU A 121 -22.47 0.20 4.55
C GLU A 121 -21.49 0.75 5.57
N TRP A 122 -20.19 0.46 5.42
CA TRP A 122 -19.16 0.98 6.34
C TRP A 122 -19.13 2.51 6.34
N LYS A 123 -19.29 3.11 5.15
CA LYS A 123 -19.38 4.55 4.96
C LYS A 123 -20.53 5.19 5.74
N GLN A 124 -21.63 4.46 5.96
CA GLN A 124 -22.86 4.97 6.58
C GLN A 124 -23.05 4.54 8.05
N LYS A 125 -22.43 3.45 8.50
CA LYS A 125 -22.55 2.88 9.87
C LYS A 125 -21.64 3.56 10.92
N ALA A 126 -21.25 4.81 10.72
CA ALA A 126 -20.37 5.53 11.64
C ALA A 126 -21.15 6.29 12.71
N HIS A 127 -20.46 6.69 13.78
CA HIS A 127 -20.98 7.75 14.64
C HIS A 127 -21.17 9.03 13.81
N PRO A 128 -22.24 9.83 14.03
CA PRO A 128 -22.48 11.05 13.25
C PRO A 128 -21.27 11.98 13.17
N ASP A 129 -20.53 12.15 14.25
CA ASP A 129 -19.33 13.00 14.30
C ASP A 129 -18.15 12.42 13.49
N ASP A 130 -18.09 11.09 13.35
CA ASP A 130 -17.04 10.41 12.59
C ASP A 130 -17.39 10.29 11.09
N LEU A 131 -18.68 10.41 10.71
CA LEU A 131 -19.15 10.21 9.33
C LEU A 131 -18.36 11.06 8.30
N PRO A 132 -18.16 12.38 8.51
CA PRO A 132 -17.41 13.19 7.56
C PRO A 132 -15.96 12.71 7.38
N ASP A 133 -15.28 12.32 8.46
CA ASP A 133 -13.89 11.88 8.44
C ASP A 133 -13.75 10.47 7.83
N ARG A 134 -14.70 9.58 8.09
CA ARG A 134 -14.77 8.28 7.42
C ARG A 134 -14.98 8.40 5.92
N ASN A 135 -15.85 9.31 5.48
CA ASN A 135 -16.05 9.59 4.06
C ASN A 135 -14.73 10.04 3.40
N ARG A 136 -14.03 10.98 4.03
CA ARG A 136 -12.71 11.45 3.58
C ARG A 136 -11.69 10.30 3.55
N THR A 137 -11.67 9.46 4.57
CA THR A 137 -10.77 8.29 4.67
C THR A 137 -11.01 7.29 3.55
N CYS A 138 -12.27 6.94 3.24
CA CYS A 138 -12.60 6.07 2.11
C CYS A 138 -12.11 6.64 0.78
N MET A 139 -12.40 7.92 0.51
CA MET A 139 -11.99 8.58 -0.72
C MET A 139 -10.47 8.68 -0.84
N LEU A 140 -9.77 8.94 0.27
CA LEU A 140 -8.32 8.95 0.31
C LEU A 140 -7.75 7.56 0.02
N LEU A 141 -8.31 6.52 0.65
CA LEU A 141 -7.85 5.14 0.44
C LEU A 141 -8.03 4.72 -1.03
N ASP A 142 -9.18 5.00 -1.64
CA ASP A 142 -9.43 4.71 -3.06
C ASP A 142 -8.34 5.32 -3.94
N ARG A 143 -8.06 6.61 -3.74
CA ARG A 143 -7.00 7.31 -4.47
C ARG A 143 -5.62 6.71 -4.24
N ILE A 144 -5.30 6.30 -3.01
CA ILE A 144 -4.02 5.64 -2.70
C ILE A 144 -3.92 4.30 -3.43
N LEU A 145 -4.96 3.47 -3.39
CA LEU A 145 -4.92 2.16 -4.01
C LEU A 145 -4.88 2.25 -5.54
N ASP A 146 -5.68 3.13 -6.14
CA ASP A 146 -5.68 3.40 -7.57
C ASP A 146 -4.32 3.94 -8.03
N ALA A 147 -3.72 4.85 -7.26
CA ALA A 147 -2.41 5.43 -7.56
C ALA A 147 -1.24 4.43 -7.54
N HIS A 148 -1.38 3.34 -6.78
CA HIS A 148 -0.34 2.31 -6.63
C HIS A 148 -0.70 0.97 -7.29
N ASP A 149 -1.75 0.95 -8.12
CA ASP A 149 -2.26 -0.25 -8.81
C ASP A 149 -2.54 -1.42 -7.83
N VAL A 150 -3.01 -1.10 -6.62
CA VAL A 150 -3.33 -2.11 -5.60
C VAL A 150 -4.77 -2.60 -5.81
N PRO A 151 -4.98 -3.92 -6.02
CA PRO A 151 -6.32 -4.45 -6.25
C PRO A 151 -7.22 -4.30 -5.01
N MET A 152 -8.33 -3.58 -5.17
CA MET A 152 -9.46 -3.57 -4.23
C MET A 152 -10.54 -4.53 -4.73
N LEU A 153 -10.77 -5.60 -3.98
CA LEU A 153 -11.77 -6.63 -4.23
C LEU A 153 -12.97 -6.44 -3.30
N TYR A 154 -14.11 -7.03 -3.66
CA TYR A 154 -15.37 -6.87 -2.91
C TYR A 154 -15.92 -8.19 -2.35
N SER A 155 -15.22 -9.30 -2.58
CA SER A 155 -15.55 -10.61 -2.07
C SER A 155 -14.30 -11.32 -1.57
N ILE A 156 -14.46 -12.11 -0.50
CA ILE A 156 -13.41 -13.00 -0.01
C ILE A 156 -13.08 -14.04 -1.07
N GLN A 157 -14.06 -14.52 -1.85
CA GLN A 157 -13.82 -15.53 -2.87
C GLN A 157 -12.87 -15.03 -3.96
N ASP A 158 -13.08 -13.80 -4.44
CA ASP A 158 -12.18 -13.17 -5.41
C ASP A 158 -10.75 -13.04 -4.86
N ALA A 159 -10.63 -12.78 -3.56
CA ALA A 159 -9.34 -12.70 -2.89
C ALA A 159 -8.64 -14.05 -2.79
N LEU A 160 -9.38 -15.13 -2.56
CA LEU A 160 -8.83 -16.49 -2.56
C LEU A 160 -8.34 -16.89 -3.96
N ASP A 161 -9.10 -16.56 -4.99
CA ASP A 161 -8.72 -16.78 -6.39
C ASP A 161 -7.47 -15.96 -6.75
N TYR A 162 -7.40 -14.71 -6.30
CA TYR A 162 -6.22 -13.86 -6.46
C TYR A 162 -4.98 -14.44 -5.75
N ILE A 163 -5.12 -14.88 -4.50
CA ILE A 163 -4.02 -15.50 -3.73
C ILE A 163 -3.55 -16.78 -4.41
N GLU A 164 -4.47 -17.62 -4.88
CA GLU A 164 -4.11 -18.83 -5.63
C GLU A 164 -3.37 -18.49 -6.93
N GLU A 165 -3.81 -17.49 -7.69
CA GLU A 165 -3.13 -17.03 -8.90
C GLU A 165 -1.72 -16.46 -8.60
N GLU A 166 -1.57 -15.69 -7.52
CA GLU A 166 -0.32 -15.03 -7.15
C GLU A 166 0.70 -15.98 -6.51
N ILE A 167 0.26 -16.82 -5.57
CA ILE A 167 1.16 -17.71 -4.84
C ILE A 167 1.44 -19.00 -5.62
N ILE A 168 0.42 -19.63 -6.21
CA ILE A 168 0.60 -20.90 -6.93
C ILE A 168 0.91 -20.65 -8.40
N GLY A 169 0.20 -19.73 -9.06
CA GLY A 169 0.35 -19.48 -10.50
C GLY A 169 1.73 -18.95 -10.89
N ASN A 170 2.47 -18.35 -9.97
CA ASN A 170 3.82 -17.82 -10.20
C ASN A 170 4.95 -18.81 -9.85
N LYS A 171 4.63 -20.00 -9.32
CA LYS A 171 5.65 -21.02 -9.03
C LYS A 171 6.28 -21.59 -10.31
N ARG A 172 7.50 -22.11 -10.17
CA ARG A 172 8.13 -22.95 -11.19
C ARG A 172 7.40 -24.28 -11.27
N TRP A 173 7.43 -24.90 -12.45
CA TRP A 173 6.80 -26.20 -12.70
C TRP A 173 7.27 -27.28 -11.72
N SER A 174 8.57 -27.33 -11.42
CA SER A 174 9.15 -28.27 -10.45
C SER A 174 8.53 -28.14 -9.07
N ASP A 175 8.33 -26.91 -8.60
CA ASP A 175 7.94 -26.63 -7.22
C ASP A 175 6.44 -26.82 -7.02
N ALA A 176 5.64 -26.44 -8.02
CA ALA A 176 4.19 -26.66 -8.01
C ALA A 176 3.83 -28.15 -8.10
N LEU A 177 4.59 -28.95 -8.85
CA LEU A 177 4.32 -30.39 -9.00
C LEU A 177 4.79 -31.22 -7.79
N ARG A 178 5.72 -30.72 -6.98
CA ARG A 178 6.13 -31.37 -5.72
C ARG A 178 4.99 -31.48 -4.71
N VAL A 179 4.10 -30.48 -4.67
CA VAL A 179 2.99 -30.44 -3.70
C VAL A 179 1.71 -30.99 -4.34
N PRO A 180 1.21 -32.17 -3.93
CA PRO A 180 0.08 -32.83 -4.61
C PRO A 180 -1.19 -31.97 -4.69
N CYS A 181 -1.53 -31.24 -3.63
CA CYS A 181 -2.73 -30.40 -3.57
C CYS A 181 -2.67 -29.13 -4.44
N GLN A 182 -1.50 -28.76 -4.97
CA GLN A 182 -1.31 -27.58 -5.83
C GLN A 182 -1.28 -27.91 -7.33
N ARG A 183 -1.16 -29.19 -7.71
CA ARG A 183 -0.98 -29.64 -9.11
C ARG A 183 -2.12 -29.20 -10.02
N LEU A 184 -3.34 -29.56 -9.65
CA LEU A 184 -4.55 -29.26 -10.45
C LEU A 184 -4.79 -27.75 -10.53
N SER A 185 -4.62 -27.04 -9.42
CA SER A 185 -4.69 -25.57 -9.38
C SER A 185 -3.70 -24.94 -10.34
N PHE A 186 -2.44 -25.36 -10.28
CA PHE A 186 -1.39 -24.82 -11.13
C PHE A 186 -1.66 -25.06 -12.61
N LEU A 187 -2.06 -26.28 -12.99
CA LEU A 187 -2.42 -26.62 -14.36
C LEU A 187 -3.64 -25.82 -14.83
N SER A 188 -4.70 -25.73 -14.01
CA SER A 188 -5.90 -24.93 -14.31
C SER A 188 -5.58 -23.44 -14.50
N LEU A 189 -4.72 -22.87 -13.66
CA LEU A 189 -4.29 -21.48 -13.81
C LEU A 189 -3.50 -21.26 -15.11
N ARG A 190 -2.61 -22.19 -15.46
CA ARG A 190 -1.85 -22.12 -16.71
C ARG A 190 -2.75 -22.22 -17.94
N THR A 191 -3.69 -23.16 -17.95
CA THR A 191 -4.65 -23.29 -19.07
C THR A 191 -5.54 -22.05 -19.16
N LYS A 192 -6.03 -21.51 -18.04
CA LYS A 192 -6.77 -20.23 -17.99
C LYS A 192 -5.94 -19.06 -18.55
N ARG A 193 -4.65 -18.95 -18.22
CA ARG A 193 -3.78 -17.89 -18.77
C ARG A 193 -3.58 -18.03 -20.28
N VAL A 194 -3.36 -19.25 -20.77
CA VAL A 194 -3.24 -19.53 -22.21
C VAL A 194 -4.55 -19.24 -22.94
N ALA A 195 -5.68 -19.65 -22.39
CA ALA A 195 -7.01 -19.39 -22.93
C ALA A 195 -7.30 -17.87 -22.99
N ARG A 196 -7.02 -17.12 -21.92
CA ARG A 196 -7.15 -15.65 -21.88
C ARG A 196 -6.28 -14.98 -22.96
N ALA A 197 -5.02 -15.42 -23.11
CA ALA A 197 -4.13 -14.90 -24.15
C ALA A 197 -4.61 -15.23 -25.57
N ALA A 198 -5.13 -16.44 -25.80
CA ALA A 198 -5.72 -16.84 -27.07
C ALA A 198 -6.98 -16.02 -27.39
N GLN A 199 -7.87 -15.83 -26.42
CA GLN A 199 -9.08 -15.03 -26.55
C GLN A 199 -8.77 -13.56 -26.87
N PHE A 200 -7.76 -12.98 -26.21
CA PHE A 200 -7.31 -11.61 -26.51
C PHE A 200 -6.78 -11.48 -27.93
N ARG A 201 -5.96 -12.43 -28.40
CA ARG A 201 -5.48 -12.47 -29.79
C ARG A 201 -6.61 -12.65 -30.79
N ALA A 202 -7.57 -13.53 -30.49
CA ALA A 202 -8.74 -13.76 -31.32
C ALA A 202 -9.63 -12.51 -31.43
N ARG A 203 -9.92 -11.83 -30.31
CA ARG A 203 -10.64 -10.55 -30.31
C ARG A 203 -9.91 -9.48 -31.10
N GLY A 204 -8.60 -9.36 -30.93
CA GLY A 204 -7.78 -8.43 -31.71
C GLY A 204 -7.80 -8.75 -33.22
N ALA A 205 -7.73 -10.02 -33.60
CA ALA A 205 -7.84 -10.45 -34.99
C ALA A 205 -9.24 -10.19 -35.56
N TRP A 206 -10.29 -10.44 -34.79
CA TRP A 206 -11.68 -10.17 -35.15
C TRP A 206 -11.94 -8.69 -35.40
N LEU A 207 -11.50 -7.81 -34.49
CA LEU A 207 -11.62 -6.36 -34.67
C LEU A 207 -10.85 -5.86 -35.91
N ARG A 208 -9.66 -6.44 -36.17
CA ARG A 208 -8.93 -6.16 -37.42
C ARG A 208 -9.72 -6.61 -38.65
N MET A 209 -10.27 -7.82 -38.66
CA MET A 209 -11.09 -8.30 -39.78
C MET A 209 -12.30 -7.41 -40.04
N ILE A 210 -13.02 -6.97 -39.01
CA ILE A 210 -14.13 -6.03 -39.17
C ILE A 210 -13.65 -4.70 -39.76
N SER A 211 -12.52 -4.17 -39.29
CA SER A 211 -11.95 -2.93 -39.84
C SER A 211 -11.58 -3.08 -41.31
N TYR A 212 -10.93 -4.18 -41.70
CA TYR A 212 -10.60 -4.47 -43.10
C TYR A 212 -11.85 -4.60 -43.96
N ALA A 213 -12.88 -5.33 -43.50
CA ALA A 213 -14.13 -5.49 -44.22
C ALA A 213 -14.80 -4.14 -44.51
N ARG A 214 -14.84 -3.22 -43.53
CA ARG A 214 -15.37 -1.86 -43.71
C ARG A 214 -14.58 -1.06 -44.76
N HIS A 215 -13.25 -1.14 -44.73
CA HIS A 215 -12.41 -0.46 -45.72
C HIS A 215 -12.62 -1.00 -47.13
N VAL A 216 -12.75 -2.33 -47.28
CA VAL A 216 -13.05 -2.96 -48.58
C VAL A 216 -14.43 -2.53 -49.09
N THR A 217 -15.47 -2.53 -48.25
CA THR A 217 -16.81 -2.08 -48.70
C THR A 217 -16.84 -0.63 -49.17
N LEU A 218 -16.09 0.25 -48.50
CA LEU A 218 -16.03 1.67 -48.86
C LEU A 218 -15.21 1.90 -50.14
N ALA A 219 -14.11 1.14 -50.31
CA ALA A 219 -13.34 1.13 -51.54
C ALA A 219 -14.18 0.63 -52.72
N CYS A 220 -14.89 -0.49 -52.58
CA CYS A 220 -15.78 -1.02 -53.63
C CYS A 220 -16.90 -0.03 -54.00
N ALA A 221 -17.46 0.70 -53.03
CA ALA A 221 -18.46 1.74 -53.31
C ALA A 221 -17.86 2.91 -54.11
N ALA A 222 -16.64 3.36 -53.75
CA ALA A 222 -15.93 4.40 -54.48
C ALA A 222 -15.57 3.95 -55.91
N ASP A 223 -15.12 2.70 -56.07
CA ASP A 223 -14.80 2.13 -57.39
C ASP A 223 -16.03 2.02 -58.28
N ALA A 224 -17.19 1.65 -57.73
CA ALA A 224 -18.44 1.61 -58.48
C ALA A 224 -18.86 3.00 -58.99
N ILE A 225 -18.69 4.04 -58.17
CA ILE A 225 -18.96 5.43 -58.58
C ILE A 225 -17.99 5.85 -59.70
N ILE A 226 -16.69 5.59 -59.53
CA ILE A 226 -15.68 5.92 -60.55
C ILE A 226 -15.98 5.18 -61.86
N PHE A 227 -16.34 3.90 -61.78
CA PHE A 227 -16.69 3.10 -62.93
C PHE A 227 -17.90 3.68 -63.70
N ILE A 228 -18.97 4.05 -62.99
CA ILE A 228 -20.17 4.66 -63.59
C ILE A 228 -19.81 5.99 -64.28
N VAL A 229 -19.02 6.84 -63.62
CA VAL A 229 -18.58 8.13 -64.18
C VAL A 229 -17.73 7.93 -65.43
N CYS A 230 -16.76 7.00 -65.42
CA CYS A 230 -15.92 6.71 -66.57
C CYS A 230 -16.72 6.19 -67.77
N GLN A 231 -17.73 5.34 -67.53
CA GLN A 231 -18.63 4.84 -68.58
C GLN A 231 -19.54 5.93 -69.16
N MET A 232 -19.95 6.91 -68.33
CA MET A 232 -20.71 8.07 -68.80
C MET A 232 -19.87 9.04 -69.66
N VAL A 233 -18.59 9.22 -69.35
CA VAL A 233 -17.70 10.15 -70.06
C VAL A 233 -17.13 9.52 -71.35
N ALA A 234 -16.87 8.21 -71.33
CA ALA A 234 -16.22 7.52 -72.45
C ALA A 234 -16.79 6.10 -72.64
N PRO A 235 -17.98 5.97 -73.27
CA PRO A 235 -18.70 4.70 -73.39
C PRO A 235 -18.02 3.67 -74.31
N ASN A 236 -17.06 4.09 -75.13
CA ASN A 236 -16.35 3.22 -76.07
C ASN A 236 -15.11 2.54 -75.46
N ILE A 237 -14.78 2.81 -74.19
CA ILE A 237 -13.62 2.20 -73.52
C ILE A 237 -14.01 0.80 -73.02
N PRO A 238 -13.26 -0.25 -73.38
CA PRO A 238 -13.53 -1.59 -72.87
C PRO A 238 -13.42 -1.64 -71.34
N ILE A 239 -14.41 -2.28 -70.71
CA ILE A 239 -14.60 -2.35 -69.25
C ILE A 239 -13.32 -2.77 -68.48
N TYR A 240 -12.52 -3.67 -69.05
CA TYR A 240 -11.31 -4.19 -68.42
C TYR A 240 -10.20 -3.14 -68.27
N PHE A 241 -10.14 -2.11 -69.12
CA PHE A 241 -9.18 -1.02 -68.99
C PHE A 241 -9.44 -0.10 -67.79
N ILE A 242 -10.67 -0.11 -67.26
CA ILE A 242 -11.06 0.68 -66.08
C ILE A 242 -10.97 -0.18 -64.81
N LEU A 243 -11.40 -1.43 -64.86
CA LEU A 243 -11.41 -2.32 -63.68
C LEU A 243 -10.01 -2.77 -63.25
N LEU A 244 -9.10 -3.04 -64.20
CA LEU A 244 -7.76 -3.54 -63.89
C LEU A 244 -6.91 -2.52 -63.09
N PRO A 245 -6.86 -1.23 -63.45
CA PRO A 245 -6.14 -0.22 -62.65
C PRO A 245 -6.76 0.03 -61.27
N LEU A 246 -8.10 0.02 -61.15
CA LEU A 246 -8.80 0.18 -59.87
C LEU A 246 -8.49 -0.98 -58.92
N PHE A 247 -8.51 -2.21 -59.44
CA PHE A 247 -8.12 -3.39 -58.68
C PHE A 247 -6.66 -3.32 -58.19
N LEU A 248 -5.73 -2.93 -59.08
CA LEU A 248 -4.31 -2.76 -58.71
C LEU A 248 -4.11 -1.67 -57.66
N LEU A 249 -4.82 -0.54 -57.77
CA LEU A 249 -4.76 0.55 -56.80
C LEU A 249 -5.23 0.09 -55.41
N ASN A 250 -6.30 -0.68 -55.33
CA ASN A 250 -6.78 -1.24 -54.06
C ASN A 250 -5.79 -2.19 -53.41
N ILE A 251 -5.13 -3.06 -54.18
CA ILE A 251 -4.08 -3.95 -53.65
C ILE A 251 -2.92 -3.13 -53.08
N ILE A 252 -2.50 -2.06 -53.77
CA ILE A 252 -1.43 -1.17 -53.30
C ILE A 252 -1.85 -0.44 -52.00
N VAL A 253 -3.08 0.09 -51.94
CA VAL A 253 -3.61 0.80 -50.76
C VAL A 253 -3.74 -0.14 -49.55
N ILE A 254 -4.22 -1.38 -49.74
CA ILE A 254 -4.29 -2.39 -48.67
C ILE A 254 -2.89 -2.72 -48.14
N PHE A 255 -1.92 -2.94 -49.03
CA PHE A 255 -0.54 -3.25 -48.63
C PHE A 255 0.14 -2.05 -47.93
N ALA A 256 -0.10 -0.83 -48.43
CA ALA A 256 0.45 0.39 -47.85
C ALA A 256 -0.14 0.70 -46.46
N THR A 257 -1.46 0.56 -46.30
CA THR A 257 -2.14 0.77 -45.01
C THR A 257 -1.74 -0.28 -43.99
N GLU A 258 -1.62 -1.55 -44.37
CA GLU A 258 -1.13 -2.60 -43.48
C GLU A 258 0.32 -2.35 -43.05
N ARG A 259 1.21 -2.00 -44.00
CA ARG A 259 2.61 -1.69 -43.70
C ARG A 259 2.74 -0.44 -42.81
N LEU A 260 1.91 0.57 -43.03
CA LEU A 260 1.85 1.78 -42.22
C LEU A 260 1.29 1.50 -40.81
N GLN A 261 0.27 0.66 -40.68
CA GLN A 261 -0.26 0.24 -39.37
C GLN A 261 0.77 -0.58 -38.59
N ARG A 262 1.46 -1.53 -39.23
CA ARG A 262 2.56 -2.28 -38.61
C ARG A 262 3.73 -1.36 -38.23
N TYR A 263 4.03 -0.36 -39.06
CA TYR A 263 5.04 0.65 -38.75
C TYR A 263 4.63 1.54 -37.56
N ARG A 264 3.37 2.00 -37.52
CA ARG A 264 2.78 2.76 -36.40
C ARG A 264 2.66 1.93 -35.12
N ALA A 265 2.43 0.62 -35.21
CA ALA A 265 2.45 -0.27 -34.06
C ALA A 265 3.87 -0.49 -33.51
N ARG A 266 4.91 -0.40 -34.37
CA ARG A 266 6.32 -0.46 -33.96
C ARG A 266 6.88 0.88 -33.49
N ARG A 267 6.23 2.00 -33.83
CA ARG A 267 6.51 3.34 -33.32
C ARG A 267 5.24 3.94 -32.72
N PRO A 268 4.93 3.69 -31.43
CA PRO A 268 3.88 4.45 -30.77
C PRO A 268 4.19 5.94 -30.95
N ARG A 269 3.17 6.74 -31.29
CA ARG A 269 3.27 8.19 -31.45
C ARG A 269 4.01 8.77 -30.24
N ALA A 270 5.25 9.20 -30.46
CA ALA A 270 5.78 10.33 -29.72
C ALA A 270 5.03 11.57 -30.26
N VAL A 271 4.52 12.41 -29.36
CA VAL A 271 3.54 13.51 -29.57
C VAL A 271 2.08 13.00 -29.50
N ALA A 272 1.32 13.12 -28.41
CA ALA A 272 1.45 13.96 -27.21
C ALA A 272 1.09 13.13 -25.97
N ASP A 273 2.08 12.89 -25.13
CA ASP A 273 1.96 12.60 -23.70
C ASP A 273 3.39 12.64 -23.16
N SER A 274 3.81 13.83 -22.74
CA SER A 274 5.05 14.00 -21.98
C SER A 274 4.83 13.52 -20.54
N SER A 275 4.55 12.22 -20.35
CA SER A 275 4.46 11.61 -19.01
C SER A 275 4.42 10.07 -19.05
N CYS A 276 5.25 9.40 -19.85
CA CYS A 276 5.41 7.95 -19.72
C CYS A 276 6.86 7.54 -19.99
N PHE A 277 7.72 7.71 -18.98
CA PHE A 277 8.89 6.85 -18.86
C PHE A 277 8.40 5.45 -18.44
N PRO A 278 8.93 4.35 -19.03
CA PRO A 278 8.59 3.02 -18.55
C PRO A 278 8.97 2.92 -17.07
N PRO A 279 8.12 2.33 -16.21
CA PRO A 279 8.46 2.17 -14.81
C PRO A 279 9.67 1.25 -14.74
N ARG A 280 10.82 1.86 -14.46
CA ARG A 280 11.98 1.13 -13.94
C ARG A 280 11.46 0.45 -12.69
N THR A 281 11.43 -0.87 -12.67
CA THR A 281 11.15 -1.67 -11.48
C THR A 281 12.08 -1.19 -10.38
N SER A 282 11.55 -0.32 -9.51
CA SER A 282 12.29 0.13 -8.34
C SER A 282 12.48 -1.10 -7.47
N ALA A 283 13.73 -1.36 -7.11
CA ALA A 283 14.06 -2.44 -6.20
C ALA A 283 13.19 -2.32 -4.95
N ALA A 284 12.64 -3.44 -4.49
CA ALA A 284 11.85 -3.51 -3.27
C ALA A 284 12.59 -2.77 -2.15
N ILE A 285 11.88 -1.85 -1.51
CA ILE A 285 12.43 -1.01 -0.47
C ILE A 285 12.47 -1.87 0.81
N PRO A 286 13.64 -2.28 1.31
CA PRO A 286 13.72 -3.10 2.51
C PRO A 286 13.16 -2.33 3.70
N SER A 287 12.55 -3.03 4.65
CA SER A 287 12.19 -2.44 5.93
C SER A 287 13.45 -1.93 6.64
N PRO A 288 13.36 -0.86 7.45
CA PRO A 288 14.45 -0.47 8.31
C PRO A 288 14.74 -1.63 9.27
N ARG A 289 15.84 -2.35 9.03
CA ARG A 289 16.27 -3.50 9.83
C ARG A 289 16.55 -3.03 11.25
N MET A 290 15.93 -3.66 12.25
CA MET A 290 16.47 -3.60 13.60
C MET A 290 17.81 -4.33 13.65
N ALA A 291 18.82 -3.69 14.24
CA ALA A 291 20.03 -4.39 14.63
C ALA A 291 19.66 -5.35 15.77
N THR A 292 19.67 -6.65 15.49
CA THR A 292 19.60 -7.68 16.53
C THR A 292 20.87 -7.54 17.37
N THR A 293 20.78 -6.85 18.50
CA THR A 293 21.88 -6.83 19.47
C THR A 293 21.83 -8.17 20.19
N LEU A 294 22.61 -9.14 19.72
CA LEU A 294 22.92 -10.34 20.49
C LEU A 294 23.76 -9.87 21.68
N THR A 295 23.15 -9.79 22.85
CA THR A 295 23.84 -9.56 24.11
C THR A 295 24.75 -10.78 24.37
N PRO A 296 26.07 -10.62 24.55
CA PRO A 296 26.90 -11.73 24.99
C PRO A 296 26.60 -12.03 26.46
N LEU A 297 26.15 -13.25 26.72
CA LEU A 297 26.07 -13.85 28.06
C LEU A 297 27.48 -14.05 28.62
N ASN A 298 27.70 -13.69 29.89
CA ASN A 298 28.68 -14.30 30.81
C ASN A 298 28.52 -13.72 32.25
N PRO A 299 29.04 -14.37 33.31
CA PRO A 299 28.28 -15.33 34.12
C PRO A 299 28.09 -14.91 35.60
N ILE A 300 27.09 -15.55 36.23
CA ILE A 300 26.96 -15.90 37.67
C ILE A 300 27.48 -14.89 38.73
N HIS A 301 26.55 -14.19 39.39
CA HIS A 301 26.59 -14.05 40.86
C HIS A 301 25.20 -13.81 41.49
N SER A 302 24.70 -14.87 42.15
CA SER A 302 24.13 -14.88 43.51
C SER A 302 23.12 -13.82 44.01
N LYS A 303 21.91 -14.33 44.31
CA LYS A 303 21.00 -14.11 45.48
C LYS A 303 19.97 -12.95 45.51
N ASN A 304 18.71 -13.41 45.62
CA ASN A 304 17.53 -12.95 46.40
C ASN A 304 17.03 -11.51 46.19
N HIS A 305 15.72 -11.20 46.01
CA HIS A 305 14.53 -11.59 46.76
C HIS A 305 13.24 -11.34 45.93
N LEU A 306 12.16 -12.05 46.27
CA LEU A 306 10.78 -11.77 45.87
C LEU A 306 10.36 -10.31 46.13
N ILE A 307 9.46 -9.75 45.31
CA ILE A 307 8.08 -9.37 45.68
C ILE A 307 7.28 -8.92 44.43
N ARG A 308 6.07 -9.45 44.36
CA ARG A 308 4.95 -9.15 43.47
C ARG A 308 4.20 -7.93 44.01
N SER A 309 3.98 -6.86 43.24
CA SER A 309 2.73 -6.09 43.36
C SER A 309 2.46 -5.12 42.21
N LYS A 310 1.18 -5.13 41.85
CA LYS A 310 0.38 -4.32 40.93
C LYS A 310 0.08 -2.93 41.55
N ARG A 311 0.17 -1.84 40.77
CA ARG A 311 -0.63 -0.58 40.77
C ARG A 311 0.14 0.48 39.96
N PHE A 312 -0.41 0.94 38.84
CA PHE A 312 -1.38 2.04 38.67
C PHE A 312 -0.69 3.40 38.64
N CYS A 313 -0.94 4.12 37.53
CA CYS A 313 -0.39 5.43 37.20
C CYS A 313 -0.73 6.48 38.26
N ASP A 314 0.21 7.37 38.55
CA ASP A 314 -0.01 8.82 38.46
C ASP A 314 1.35 9.52 38.35
N GLY A 315 1.35 10.62 37.59
CA GLY A 315 2.54 11.22 36.99
C GLY A 315 3.46 11.99 37.93
N ILE A 316 4.56 12.48 37.36
CA ILE A 316 5.21 13.76 37.62
C ILE A 316 6.31 13.93 36.57
N ILE A 317 6.39 15.17 36.08
CA ILE A 317 7.42 15.74 35.21
C ILE A 317 8.80 15.56 35.88
N ASP A 318 9.79 15.04 35.14
CA ASP A 318 11.17 15.50 35.35
C ASP A 318 12.02 15.36 34.09
N ASP A 319 12.73 16.45 33.82
CA ASP A 319 13.81 16.58 32.86
C ASP A 319 15.04 15.81 33.36
N GLY A 320 15.77 15.12 32.47
CA GLY A 320 17.02 14.47 32.90
C GLY A 320 17.61 13.46 31.93
N PHE A 321 18.32 13.97 30.92
CA PHE A 321 19.50 13.39 30.26
C PHE A 321 19.66 11.86 30.12
N SER A 322 19.87 11.43 28.87
CA SER A 322 21.11 10.70 28.58
C SER A 322 21.69 11.15 27.24
N LEU A 323 22.76 11.94 27.33
CA LEU A 323 23.77 12.07 26.29
C LEU A 323 24.31 10.67 26.01
N PHE A 324 24.05 10.15 24.82
CA PHE A 324 24.77 9.01 24.27
C PHE A 324 25.30 9.40 22.90
N THR A 325 26.52 9.95 22.91
CA THR A 325 27.37 10.03 21.72
C THR A 325 27.83 8.61 21.42
N VAL A 326 27.35 8.00 20.33
CA VAL A 326 27.85 6.71 19.85
C VAL A 326 28.75 6.96 18.63
N PRO A 327 29.92 6.29 18.52
CA PRO A 327 31.02 6.70 17.65
C PRO A 327 30.72 6.49 16.17
N GLU A 328 31.26 7.40 15.35
CA GLU A 328 31.40 7.25 13.90
C GLU A 328 32.28 6.05 13.55
N LEU A 329 31.68 4.87 13.35
CA LEU A 329 32.37 3.78 12.66
C LEU A 329 31.42 3.05 11.71
N SER A 330 31.85 3.03 10.44
CA SER A 330 31.37 2.22 9.32
C SER A 330 30.37 2.87 8.33
N ARG A 331 30.75 4.06 7.83
CA ARG A 331 30.43 4.47 6.45
C ARG A 331 31.06 3.45 5.48
N ARG A 332 30.32 2.44 5.02
CA ARG A 332 30.74 1.64 3.86
C ARG A 332 30.62 2.52 2.61
N ARG A 333 31.74 3.14 2.24
CA ARG A 333 32.02 3.74 0.94
C ARG A 333 31.58 2.78 -0.18
N SER A 334 30.57 3.18 -0.95
CA SER A 334 30.55 2.86 -2.38
C SER A 334 31.32 3.98 -3.07
N GLN A 335 32.60 3.74 -3.35
CA GLN A 335 33.35 4.57 -4.28
C GLN A 335 32.94 4.16 -5.69
N ASN A 336 32.27 5.07 -6.41
CA ASN A 336 32.55 5.40 -7.80
C ASN A 336 31.66 6.57 -8.24
N GLY A 337 32.28 7.66 -8.71
CA GLY A 337 31.62 8.67 -9.53
C GLY A 337 31.20 9.96 -8.81
N ARG A 338 32.13 10.91 -8.79
CA ARG A 338 32.04 12.32 -8.40
C ARG A 338 30.85 13.07 -9.05
N VAL A 339 29.85 13.46 -8.27
CA VAL A 339 29.15 14.76 -8.38
C VAL A 339 28.84 15.24 -6.96
N MET A 340 29.59 16.24 -6.54
CA MET A 340 29.40 16.95 -5.29
C MET A 340 28.20 17.89 -5.52
N ASN A 341 26.98 17.45 -5.20
CA ASN A 341 25.84 18.35 -5.18
C ASN A 341 25.98 19.23 -3.93
N THR A 342 26.24 20.51 -4.18
CA THR A 342 25.99 21.60 -3.25
C THR A 342 24.58 21.41 -2.66
N LEU A 343 24.48 21.25 -1.34
CA LEU A 343 23.19 21.08 -0.66
C LEU A 343 22.37 22.37 -0.85
N THR A 344 21.34 22.31 -1.68
CA THR A 344 20.28 23.31 -1.68
C THR A 344 19.52 23.22 -0.35
N PRO A 345 19.14 24.36 0.27
CA PRO A 345 18.35 24.35 1.50
C PRO A 345 17.07 23.53 1.29
N ALA A 346 16.78 22.63 2.24
CA ALA A 346 15.69 21.66 2.13
C ALA A 346 14.35 22.36 1.85
N HIS A 347 13.76 22.08 0.70
CA HIS A 347 12.45 22.63 0.32
C HIS A 347 11.36 21.87 1.09
N ILE A 348 10.65 22.59 1.97
CA ILE A 348 9.61 22.04 2.83
C ILE A 348 8.28 22.04 2.09
N GLU A 349 7.63 20.88 1.98
CA GLU A 349 6.27 20.77 1.47
C GLU A 349 5.28 20.85 2.66
N LEU A 350 4.45 21.89 2.68
CA LEU A 350 3.39 22.03 3.68
C LEU A 350 2.20 21.15 3.29
N ALA A 351 1.62 20.42 4.24
CA ALA A 351 0.44 19.59 4.04
C ALA A 351 -0.47 19.60 5.28
N SER A 352 -1.76 19.38 5.08
CA SER A 352 -2.76 19.35 6.16
C SER A 352 -3.87 18.34 5.88
N SER A 353 -4.45 17.80 6.95
CA SER A 353 -5.64 16.94 6.88
C SER A 353 -6.94 17.72 6.66
N ALA A 354 -6.97 19.00 7.02
CA ALA A 354 -8.08 19.90 6.74
C ALA A 354 -7.72 20.79 5.53
N LEU A 355 -8.48 20.62 4.45
CA LEU A 355 -8.31 21.41 3.22
C LEU A 355 -8.95 22.78 3.34
N ASP A 356 -9.98 22.93 4.17
CA ASP A 356 -10.72 24.20 4.27
C ASP A 356 -10.04 25.19 5.25
N ASP A 357 -9.18 24.70 6.15
CA ASP A 357 -8.51 25.52 7.16
C ASP A 357 -7.03 25.76 6.80
N THR A 358 -6.79 26.90 6.14
CA THR A 358 -5.46 27.40 5.78
C THR A 358 -5.01 28.57 6.65
N SER A 359 -5.76 28.87 7.72
CA SER A 359 -5.52 30.04 8.56
C SER A 359 -4.16 29.96 9.26
N TRP A 360 -3.79 28.78 9.78
CA TRP A 360 -2.51 28.49 10.41
C TRP A 360 -1.32 28.72 9.47
N VAL A 361 -1.48 28.40 8.17
CA VAL A 361 -0.44 28.62 7.16
C VAL A 361 -0.14 30.11 7.01
N ASN A 362 -1.18 30.90 6.77
CA ASN A 362 -1.03 32.33 6.46
C ASN A 362 -0.68 33.16 7.70
N ARG A 363 -1.20 32.78 8.88
CA ARG A 363 -1.02 33.58 10.11
C ARG A 363 0.23 33.23 10.89
N VAL A 364 0.67 31.97 10.87
CA VAL A 364 1.77 31.49 11.74
C VAL A 364 2.95 31.00 10.90
N VAL A 365 2.72 30.05 9.99
CA VAL A 365 3.81 29.33 9.33
C VAL A 365 4.56 30.17 8.31
N ILE A 366 3.85 30.83 7.39
CA ILE A 366 4.46 31.69 6.37
C ILE A 366 5.29 32.81 7.02
N PRO A 367 4.74 33.62 7.94
CA PRO A 367 5.51 34.67 8.60
C PRO A 367 6.76 34.13 9.31
N TYR A 368 6.67 32.95 9.93
CA TYR A 368 7.80 32.32 10.60
C TYR A 368 8.86 31.82 9.61
N MET A 369 8.45 31.17 8.53
CA MET A 369 9.34 30.61 7.51
C MET A 369 10.07 31.72 6.75
N ASP A 370 9.37 32.79 6.39
CA ASP A 370 9.95 33.96 5.72
C ASP A 370 10.97 34.65 6.63
N ARG A 371 10.66 34.83 7.93
CA ARG A 371 11.59 35.42 8.91
C ARG A 371 12.88 34.60 9.08
N ASN A 372 12.80 33.28 8.92
CA ASN A 372 13.91 32.36 9.10
C ASN A 372 14.55 31.91 7.76
N ASN A 373 14.20 32.56 6.64
CA ASN A 373 14.70 32.24 5.29
C ASN A 373 14.54 30.75 4.90
N LEU A 374 13.48 30.09 5.35
CA LEU A 374 13.17 28.70 5.01
C LEU A 374 12.48 28.65 3.65
N ARG A 375 12.88 27.72 2.78
CA ARG A 375 12.19 27.49 1.50
C ARG A 375 11.03 26.52 1.70
N TYR A 376 9.84 26.91 1.28
CA TYR A 376 8.65 26.09 1.40
C TYR A 376 7.77 26.14 0.14
N SER A 377 6.92 25.13 0.01
CA SER A 377 5.84 25.06 -0.96
C SER A 377 4.51 24.82 -0.28
N ARG A 378 3.51 25.57 -0.75
CA ARG A 378 2.12 25.53 -0.30
C ARG A 378 1.22 24.71 -1.22
N PHE A 379 1.78 24.01 -2.20
CA PHE A 379 0.99 23.34 -3.24
C PHE A 379 -0.02 22.34 -2.66
N LEU A 380 0.37 21.61 -1.61
CA LEU A 380 -0.51 20.66 -0.91
C LEU A 380 -1.36 21.32 0.20
N VAL A 381 -1.52 22.64 0.24
CA VAL A 381 -2.47 23.29 1.16
C VAL A 381 -3.38 24.28 0.41
N MET A 382 -3.28 24.35 -0.92
CA MET A 382 -4.13 25.21 -1.73
C MET A 382 -5.50 24.55 -1.92
N ASN A 383 -6.57 25.28 -1.58
CA ASN A 383 -7.96 24.77 -1.61
C ASN A 383 -8.43 24.46 -3.04
N ASP A 384 -7.82 25.11 -4.02
CA ASP A 384 -8.07 25.06 -5.45
C ASP A 384 -7.45 23.85 -6.14
N VAL A 385 -6.61 23.07 -5.44
CA VAL A 385 -6.03 21.84 -6.00
C VAL A 385 -6.96 20.67 -5.72
N GLU A 386 -7.54 20.11 -6.79
CA GLU A 386 -8.35 18.90 -6.67
C GLU A 386 -7.57 17.77 -5.98
N PRO A 387 -8.21 16.97 -5.12
CA PRO A 387 -7.51 15.92 -4.39
C PRO A 387 -6.84 14.85 -5.27
N GLU A 388 -7.34 14.64 -6.49
CA GLU A 388 -6.68 13.76 -7.47
C GLU A 388 -5.33 14.32 -7.90
N ASN A 389 -5.23 15.64 -8.06
CA ASN A 389 -3.99 16.31 -8.42
C ASN A 389 -2.98 16.25 -7.27
N ARG A 390 -3.43 16.32 -6.01
CA ARG A 390 -2.57 16.07 -4.85
C ARG A 390 -1.95 14.68 -4.90
N MET A 391 -2.77 13.65 -5.15
CA MET A 391 -2.27 12.27 -5.21
C MET A 391 -1.30 12.09 -6.37
N LYS A 392 -1.61 12.64 -7.56
CA LYS A 392 -0.69 12.66 -8.70
C LYS A 392 0.66 13.29 -8.33
N CYS A 393 0.65 14.42 -7.62
CA CYS A 393 1.88 15.05 -7.13
C CYS A 393 2.65 14.13 -6.19
N LEU A 394 2.01 13.59 -5.15
CA LEU A 394 2.65 12.65 -4.21
C LEU A 394 3.26 11.44 -4.92
N VAL A 395 2.56 10.86 -5.90
CA VAL A 395 3.07 9.74 -6.71
C VAL A 395 4.27 10.16 -7.55
N THR A 396 4.20 11.32 -8.22
CA THR A 396 5.33 11.82 -9.03
C THR A 396 6.56 12.15 -8.17
N TRP A 397 6.36 12.59 -6.93
CA TRP A 397 7.43 12.89 -5.98
C TRP A 397 7.95 11.66 -5.23
N SER A 398 7.37 10.47 -5.45
CA SER A 398 7.74 9.23 -4.76
C SER A 398 9.19 8.79 -4.96
N SER A 399 9.90 9.33 -5.96
CA SER A 399 11.33 9.09 -6.20
C SER A 399 12.26 10.21 -5.70
N GLN A 400 11.68 11.36 -5.29
CA GLN A 400 12.42 12.55 -4.90
C GLN A 400 12.62 12.60 -3.38
N MET A 401 13.74 13.14 -2.92
CA MET A 401 13.90 13.45 -1.50
C MET A 401 13.01 14.65 -1.15
N LYS A 402 12.11 14.48 -0.18
CA LYS A 402 11.15 15.51 0.23
C LYS A 402 11.09 15.60 1.74
N HIS A 403 10.89 16.82 2.25
CA HIS A 403 10.62 17.07 3.66
C HIS A 403 9.22 17.65 3.78
N PHE A 404 8.33 16.95 4.48
CA PHE A 404 6.96 17.38 4.72
C PHE A 404 6.83 17.96 6.12
N PHE A 405 6.11 19.07 6.20
CA PHE A 405 5.47 19.54 7.42
C PHE A 405 3.98 19.25 7.33
N TYR A 406 3.50 18.30 8.14
CA TYR A 406 2.12 17.86 8.12
C TYR A 406 1.38 18.32 9.38
N HIS A 407 0.29 19.05 9.21
CA HIS A 407 -0.52 19.54 10.32
C HIS A 407 -1.90 18.86 10.36
N ILE A 408 -2.30 18.39 11.55
CA ILE A 408 -3.66 17.96 11.84
C ILE A 408 -4.27 19.02 12.76
N PRO A 409 -5.16 19.89 12.28
CA PRO A 409 -5.64 21.03 13.06
C PRO A 409 -6.69 20.66 14.11
N SER A 410 -7.41 19.55 13.92
CA SER A 410 -8.48 19.13 14.81
C SER A 410 -8.69 17.62 14.76
N THR A 411 -9.20 17.08 15.87
CA THR A 411 -9.69 15.71 16.06
C THR A 411 -10.76 15.30 15.04
N ARG A 412 -11.48 16.27 14.46
CA ARG A 412 -12.45 16.04 13.36
C ARG A 412 -11.83 15.49 12.07
N PHE A 413 -10.53 15.69 11.87
CA PHE A 413 -9.79 15.23 10.69
C PHE A 413 -8.79 14.13 11.04
N PHE A 414 -8.89 13.55 12.23
CA PHE A 414 -7.81 12.77 12.80
C PHE A 414 -7.58 11.45 12.06
N LEU A 415 -8.62 10.70 11.70
CA LEU A 415 -8.44 9.41 11.02
C LEU A 415 -7.87 9.61 9.62
N SER A 416 -8.45 10.51 8.81
CA SER A 416 -7.91 10.78 7.48
C SER A 416 -6.50 11.37 7.54
N GLY A 417 -6.21 12.23 8.52
CA GLY A 417 -4.88 12.76 8.77
C GLY A 417 -3.87 11.67 9.14
N MET A 418 -4.22 10.77 10.05
CA MET A 418 -3.38 9.62 10.41
C MET A 418 -3.09 8.72 9.20
N VAL A 419 -4.08 8.49 8.33
CA VAL A 419 -3.93 7.70 7.10
C VAL A 419 -2.99 8.38 6.10
N GLU A 420 -3.12 9.69 5.89
CA GLU A 420 -2.23 10.44 4.99
C GLU A 420 -0.80 10.51 5.55
N VAL A 421 -0.63 10.70 6.87
CA VAL A 421 0.68 10.60 7.52
C VAL A 421 1.26 9.20 7.36
N ALA A 422 0.49 8.14 7.59
CA ALA A 422 0.96 6.77 7.40
C ALA A 422 1.40 6.51 5.95
N TYR A 423 0.65 7.03 4.98
CA TYR A 423 1.05 7.01 3.57
C TYR A 423 2.40 7.69 3.33
N MET A 424 2.58 8.92 3.84
CA MET A 424 3.85 9.65 3.71
C MET A 424 5.01 8.92 4.39
N LEU A 425 4.78 8.31 5.56
CA LEU A 425 5.75 7.50 6.28
C LEU A 425 6.10 6.19 5.54
N GLY A 426 5.29 5.75 4.58
CA GLY A 426 5.59 4.60 3.72
C GLY A 426 6.74 4.89 2.74
N HIS A 427 6.92 6.13 2.30
CA HIS A 427 7.97 6.53 1.36
C HIS A 427 9.32 6.69 2.05
N THR A 428 10.35 5.90 1.70
CA THR A 428 11.66 5.90 2.41
C THR A 428 12.53 7.12 2.19
N ASN A 429 12.29 7.83 1.10
CA ASN A 429 12.95 9.07 0.70
C ASN A 429 12.30 10.32 1.29
N TRP A 430 11.23 10.18 2.06
CA TRP A 430 10.53 11.32 2.64
C TRP A 430 10.83 11.41 4.13
N GLN A 431 11.06 12.64 4.56
CA GLN A 431 11.09 13.01 5.97
C GLN A 431 9.80 13.74 6.32
N VAL A 432 9.18 13.39 7.44
CA VAL A 432 7.92 13.98 7.87
C VAL A 432 8.09 14.56 9.27
N THR A 433 7.62 15.78 9.47
CA THR A 433 7.43 16.41 10.78
C THR A 433 5.94 16.65 10.95
N VAL A 434 5.36 16.17 12.04
CA VAL A 434 3.90 16.18 12.24
C VAL A 434 3.57 17.10 13.42
N CYS A 435 2.56 17.95 13.26
CA CYS A 435 1.95 18.71 14.33
C CYS A 435 0.50 18.26 14.51
N VAL A 436 0.13 17.77 15.70
CA VAL A 436 -1.20 17.25 16.03
C VAL A 436 -1.87 18.12 17.11
N PRO A 437 -3.20 18.03 17.31
CA PRO A 437 -3.88 18.76 18.38
C PRO A 437 -3.37 18.33 19.76
N LYS A 438 -3.39 19.24 20.74
CA LYS A 438 -2.92 18.97 22.12
C LYS A 438 -3.79 17.93 22.84
N GLU A 439 -5.09 17.96 22.60
CA GLU A 439 -6.06 17.12 23.29
C GLU A 439 -6.56 16.00 22.39
N ALA A 440 -6.57 14.78 22.95
CA ALA A 440 -7.19 13.62 22.31
C ALA A 440 -8.67 13.59 22.68
N GLU A 441 -9.55 13.88 21.72
CA GLU A 441 -10.99 13.84 21.93
C GLU A 441 -11.52 12.39 21.86
N CYS A 442 -11.81 11.83 23.03
CA CYS A 442 -12.57 10.59 23.14
C CYS A 442 -14.06 10.91 23.05
N LEU A 443 -14.84 10.05 22.37
CA LEU A 443 -16.29 10.20 22.41
C LEU A 443 -16.78 9.99 23.86
N GLU A 444 -17.27 11.06 24.46
CA GLU A 444 -17.80 11.08 25.82
C GLU A 444 -19.15 10.37 25.92
N ALA A 445 -19.52 9.94 27.14
CA ALA A 445 -20.84 9.37 27.37
C ALA A 445 -21.89 10.49 27.29
N PRO A 446 -23.05 10.26 26.65
CA PRO A 446 -24.14 11.23 26.70
C PRO A 446 -24.60 11.43 28.15
N ALA A 447 -25.10 12.63 28.47
CA ALA A 447 -25.57 12.98 29.81
C ALA A 447 -26.85 12.20 30.24
N ALA A 448 -27.52 11.52 29.31
CA ALA A 448 -28.71 10.71 29.53
C ALA A 448 -28.38 9.21 29.63
N ASN A 449 -29.36 8.39 30.04
CA ASN A 449 -29.22 6.92 30.06
C ASN A 449 -28.93 6.37 28.66
N GLU A 450 -27.67 5.98 28.43
CA GLU A 450 -27.19 5.36 27.21
C GLU A 450 -27.54 3.86 27.17
N ASP A 451 -28.00 3.36 26.03
CA ASP A 451 -28.17 1.92 25.79
C ASP A 451 -26.82 1.18 25.87
N GLU A 452 -26.83 -0.09 26.30
CA GLU A 452 -25.63 -0.90 26.43
C GLU A 452 -24.93 -1.13 25.08
N VAL A 453 -25.70 -1.26 24.00
CA VAL A 453 -25.17 -1.42 22.65
C VAL A 453 -24.43 -0.15 22.20
N ALA A 454 -25.04 1.02 22.42
CA ALA A 454 -24.43 2.32 22.10
C ALA A 454 -23.13 2.54 22.91
N ARG A 455 -23.17 2.24 24.20
CA ARG A 455 -21.99 2.29 25.09
C ARG A 455 -20.86 1.38 24.61
N ALA A 456 -21.19 0.14 24.21
CA ALA A 456 -20.22 -0.81 23.70
C ALA A 456 -19.62 -0.34 22.36
N PHE A 457 -20.42 0.23 21.46
CA PHE A 457 -19.95 0.79 20.20
C PHE A 457 -18.98 1.95 20.42
N ARG A 458 -19.32 2.89 21.31
CA ARG A 458 -18.47 4.03 21.67
C ARG A 458 -17.12 3.61 22.25
N ARG A 459 -17.11 2.66 23.18
CA ARG A 459 -15.87 2.08 23.72
C ARG A 459 -15.01 1.46 22.63
N ARG A 460 -15.59 0.59 21.79
CA ARG A 460 -14.88 -0.04 20.67
C ARG A 460 -14.29 0.98 19.69
N ARG A 461 -15.01 2.07 19.42
CA ARG A 461 -14.51 3.17 18.59
C ARG A 461 -13.28 3.81 19.22
N ASN A 462 -13.36 4.25 20.48
CA ASN A 462 -12.25 4.90 21.17
C ASN A 462 -11.03 3.98 21.27
N ASP A 463 -11.23 2.71 21.62
CA ASP A 463 -10.17 1.70 21.66
C ASP A 463 -9.49 1.52 20.30
N CYS A 464 -10.28 1.49 19.21
CA CYS A 464 -9.74 1.33 17.86
C CYS A 464 -8.88 2.52 17.43
N TYR A 465 -9.28 3.74 17.76
CA TYR A 465 -8.49 4.95 17.48
C TYR A 465 -7.20 4.98 18.33
N GLN A 466 -7.28 4.58 19.60
CA GLN A 466 -6.11 4.48 20.47
C GLN A 466 -5.09 3.48 19.93
N ILE A 467 -5.55 2.29 19.49
CA ILE A 467 -4.67 1.28 18.88
C ILE A 467 -4.07 1.81 17.57
N ALA A 468 -4.88 2.45 16.71
CA ALA A 468 -4.37 3.05 15.47
C ALA A 468 -3.26 4.09 15.74
N PHE A 469 -3.41 4.89 16.79
CA PHE A 469 -2.38 5.85 17.21
C PHE A 469 -1.08 5.15 17.65
N CYS A 470 -1.16 4.04 18.39
CA CYS A 470 0.02 3.23 18.73
C CYS A 470 0.76 2.72 17.48
N TYR A 471 0.04 2.24 16.47
CA TYR A 471 0.65 1.83 15.19
C TYR A 471 1.30 3.00 14.47
N LEU A 472 0.63 4.17 14.42
CA LEU A 472 1.21 5.35 13.80
C LEU A 472 2.47 5.83 14.53
N LYS A 473 2.47 5.79 15.86
CA LYS A 473 3.61 6.13 16.70
C LYS A 473 4.79 5.20 16.44
N ASP A 474 4.55 3.90 16.30
CA ASP A 474 5.57 2.93 15.93
C ASP A 474 6.12 3.21 14.51
N MET A 475 5.25 3.45 13.52
CA MET A 475 5.67 3.86 12.17
C MET A 475 6.52 5.13 12.21
N ALA A 476 6.09 6.16 12.95
CA ALA A 476 6.80 7.42 13.11
C ALA A 476 8.17 7.22 13.76
N LYS A 477 8.25 6.40 14.83
CA LYS A 477 9.51 6.08 15.51
C LYS A 477 10.49 5.39 14.57
N ARG A 478 10.05 4.39 13.80
CA ARG A 478 10.89 3.69 12.80
C ARG A 478 11.38 4.61 11.69
N ARG A 479 10.63 5.66 11.40
CA ARG A 479 10.93 6.65 10.36
C ARG A 479 11.57 7.93 10.89
N GLN A 480 11.92 7.96 12.18
CA GLN A 480 12.49 9.13 12.87
C GLN A 480 11.65 10.41 12.67
N CYS A 481 10.34 10.24 12.54
CA CYS A 481 9.39 11.34 12.46
C CYS A 481 9.20 11.96 13.85
N ARG A 482 9.28 13.29 13.92
CA ARG A 482 9.01 14.06 15.15
C ARG A 482 7.56 14.53 15.14
N ILE A 483 6.91 14.40 16.29
CA ILE A 483 5.52 14.76 16.52
C ILE A 483 5.51 15.88 17.57
N PHE A 484 4.75 16.93 17.29
CA PHE A 484 4.60 18.10 18.14
C PHE A 484 3.12 18.38 18.39
N SER A 485 2.80 19.00 19.53
CA SER A 485 1.47 19.50 19.87
C SER A 485 1.33 21.00 19.66
N GLU A 486 2.47 21.73 19.70
CA GLU A 486 2.55 23.16 19.40
C GLU A 486 3.13 23.38 18.01
N LEU A 487 2.55 24.34 17.29
CA LEU A 487 3.01 24.71 15.96
C LEU A 487 4.38 25.39 16.03
N GLU A 488 4.59 26.26 17.02
CA GLU A 488 5.83 27.00 17.24
C GLU A 488 7.02 26.06 17.49
N ASP A 489 6.85 25.05 18.35
CA ASP A 489 7.91 24.08 18.67
C ASP A 489 8.30 23.26 17.43
N ALA A 490 7.31 22.87 16.63
CA ALA A 490 7.54 22.15 15.39
C ALA A 490 8.34 22.99 14.38
N LEU A 491 7.99 24.28 14.24
CA LEU A 491 8.70 25.21 13.37
C LEU A 491 10.12 25.51 13.84
N GLN A 492 10.32 25.64 15.16
CA GLN A 492 11.67 25.78 15.74
C GLN A 492 12.54 24.57 15.44
N TYR A 493 12.00 23.36 15.58
CA TYR A 493 12.70 22.14 15.22
C TYR A 493 13.11 22.12 13.75
N MET A 494 12.21 22.53 12.85
CA MET A 494 12.49 22.57 11.41
C MET A 494 13.58 23.59 11.06
N SER A 495 13.56 24.76 11.68
CA SER A 495 14.61 25.77 11.52
C SER A 495 15.97 25.24 11.98
N LYS A 496 16.03 24.60 13.16
CA LYS A 496 17.24 23.94 13.67
C LYS A 496 17.73 22.84 12.72
N MET A 497 16.82 22.07 12.13
CA MET A 497 17.19 21.00 11.22
C MET A 497 17.76 21.53 9.90
N SER A 498 17.24 22.65 9.41
CA SER A 498 17.77 23.31 8.21
C SER A 498 19.16 23.94 8.44
N SER A 499 19.45 24.43 9.64
CA SER A 499 20.73 25.04 9.98
C SER A 499 21.85 24.01 10.25
N VAL A 500 21.53 22.82 10.75
CA VAL A 500 22.50 21.73 10.97
C VAL A 500 22.98 21.09 9.66
N GLY A 501 22.25 21.25 8.56
CA GLY A 501 22.64 20.78 7.22
C GLY A 501 23.37 21.81 6.35
N SER A 502 23.66 23.01 6.90
CA SER A 502 24.33 24.13 6.22
C SER A 502 25.85 24.09 6.38
#